data_AF-A0A850SUM0-F1
#
_entry.id   AF-A0A850SUM0-F1
#
_cell.length_a   1.000
_cell.length_b   1.000
_cell.length_c   1.000
_cell.angle_alpha   90.00
_cell.angle_beta   90.00
_cell.angle_gamma   90.00
#
_symmetry.space_group_name_H-M   'P 1'
#
loop_
_entity.id
_entity.type
_entity.pdbx_description
1 polymer ?
#
loop_
_entity_poly.entity_id
_entity_poly.type
_entity_poly.pdbx_seq_one_letter_code
_entity_poly.pdbx_strand_id
1 'polypeptide(L)'
;MPDRLTRIVTRGGDGGETSLADGARVPKTDPRIALMGEIDELNSWIGVALAHDPGAAVRDVLNLVQHDLFDFGGALAFPGAPILTSAHVARLDAAAQALNAGLPPLKEFILPGGAPLLGFLHVARTVCRRAERGAVAALGPDTRKSAGAYLNRLSYFLFIAARA
;
A
#
# COMPACT_ATOMS: atom_id res chain seq x y z
N MET A 1 -3.62 23.93 16.70
CA MET A 1 -4.01 23.71 15.29
C MET A 1 -5.53 23.69 15.26
N PRO A 2 -6.20 24.40 14.35
CA PRO A 2 -7.65 24.29 14.26
C PRO A 2 -7.98 22.84 13.86
N ASP A 3 -8.93 22.23 14.56
CA ASP A 3 -9.31 20.83 14.38
C ASP A 3 -9.62 20.54 12.90
N ARG A 4 -8.69 19.88 12.21
CA ARG A 4 -8.72 19.68 10.75
C ARG A 4 -9.83 18.71 10.31
N LEU A 5 -10.44 17.99 11.25
CA LEU A 5 -11.50 16.98 11.07
C LEU A 5 -12.64 17.22 12.08
N THR A 6 -13.30 18.37 12.01
CA THR A 6 -14.48 18.69 12.88
C THR A 6 -15.78 18.06 12.38
N ARG A 7 -15.87 17.73 11.09
CA ARG A 7 -17.07 17.12 10.50
C ARG A 7 -16.67 16.08 9.45
N ILE A 8 -16.81 14.81 9.79
CA ILE A 8 -16.49 13.68 8.90
C ILE A 8 -17.52 13.56 7.77
N VAL A 9 -18.80 13.79 8.08
CA VAL A 9 -19.89 13.66 7.11
C VAL A 9 -20.27 15.03 6.54
N THR A 10 -19.82 15.32 5.31
CA THR A 10 -20.07 16.59 4.62
C THR A 10 -21.13 16.51 3.52
N ARG A 11 -21.40 15.30 2.97
CA ARG A 11 -22.30 15.04 1.82
C ARG A 11 -21.91 15.72 0.50
N GLY A 12 -20.75 16.38 0.45
CA GLY A 12 -20.31 17.16 -0.74
C GLY A 12 -19.99 16.31 -1.98
N GLY A 13 -19.89 14.99 -1.82
CA GLY A 13 -19.63 14.04 -2.91
C GLY A 13 -20.79 13.11 -3.24
N ASP A 14 -22.00 13.37 -2.71
CA ASP A 14 -23.18 12.50 -2.94
C ASP A 14 -23.58 12.47 -4.43
N GLY A 15 -23.28 13.53 -5.18
CA GLY A 15 -23.47 13.61 -6.63
C GLY A 15 -22.45 12.82 -7.47
N GLY A 16 -21.58 12.01 -6.86
CA GLY A 16 -20.63 11.15 -7.58
C GLY A 16 -19.27 11.77 -7.86
N GLU A 17 -19.00 12.98 -7.37
CA GLU A 17 -17.71 13.67 -7.50
C GLU A 17 -16.97 13.78 -6.16
N THR A 18 -15.69 14.13 -6.21
CA THR A 18 -14.87 14.46 -5.05
C THR A 18 -13.90 15.59 -5.37
N SER A 19 -13.35 16.23 -4.34
CA SER A 19 -12.32 17.26 -4.48
C SER A 19 -10.93 16.66 -4.29
N LEU A 20 -10.00 17.02 -5.15
CA LEU A 20 -8.56 16.86 -4.93
C LEU A 20 -8.05 17.97 -4.01
N ALA A 21 -6.81 17.82 -3.54
CA ALA A 21 -6.25 18.74 -2.56
C ALA A 21 -5.87 20.11 -3.15
N ASP A 22 -5.78 20.22 -4.47
CA ASP A 22 -5.67 21.48 -5.23
C ASP A 22 -7.03 22.17 -5.46
N GLY A 23 -8.12 21.59 -4.95
CA GLY A 23 -9.48 22.11 -5.10
C GLY A 23 -10.19 21.66 -6.38
N ALA A 24 -9.53 20.94 -7.29
CA ALA A 24 -10.15 20.41 -8.50
C ALA A 24 -11.25 19.39 -8.15
N ARG A 25 -12.36 19.43 -8.90
CA ARG A 25 -13.47 18.48 -8.78
C ARG A 25 -13.36 17.43 -9.87
N VAL A 26 -13.34 16.16 -9.46
CA VAL A 26 -13.21 15.01 -10.36
C VAL A 26 -14.30 13.98 -10.07
N PRO A 27 -14.75 13.21 -11.08
CA PRO A 27 -15.65 12.08 -10.82
C PRO A 27 -14.97 11.06 -9.92
N LYS A 28 -15.73 10.39 -9.04
CA LYS A 28 -15.19 9.33 -8.16
C LYS A 28 -14.65 8.12 -8.93
N THR A 29 -14.94 8.03 -10.22
CA THR A 29 -14.40 7.02 -11.15
C THR A 29 -13.06 7.41 -11.77
N ASP A 30 -12.52 8.61 -11.47
CA ASP A 30 -11.19 9.01 -11.93
C ASP A 30 -10.14 7.97 -11.49
N PRO A 31 -9.26 7.50 -12.39
CA PRO A 31 -8.26 6.47 -12.08
C PRO A 31 -7.38 6.81 -10.87
N ARG A 32 -7.11 8.10 -10.63
CA ARG A 32 -6.32 8.57 -9.49
C ARG A 32 -7.08 8.36 -8.17
N ILE A 33 -8.39 8.65 -8.16
CA ILE A 33 -9.25 8.39 -7.00
C ILE A 33 -9.37 6.89 -6.76
N ALA A 34 -9.50 6.08 -7.81
CA ALA A 34 -9.50 4.62 -7.70
C ALA A 34 -8.19 4.12 -7.05
N LEU A 35 -7.04 4.57 -7.55
CA LEU A 35 -5.74 4.20 -6.97
C LEU A 35 -5.60 4.64 -5.51
N MET A 36 -6.03 5.85 -5.16
CA MET A 36 -6.04 6.29 -3.75
C MET A 36 -6.82 5.33 -2.86
N GLY A 37 -8.00 4.88 -3.32
CA GLY A 37 -8.79 3.87 -2.62
C GLY A 37 -8.08 2.51 -2.52
N GLU A 38 -7.40 2.07 -3.58
CA GLU A 38 -6.64 0.80 -3.54
C GLU A 38 -5.44 0.85 -2.58
N ILE A 39 -4.79 2.01 -2.46
CA ILE A 39 -3.69 2.23 -1.50
C ILE A 39 -4.23 2.25 -0.07
N ASP A 40 -5.36 2.89 0.17
CA ASP A 40 -6.02 2.91 1.48
C ASP A 40 -6.51 1.50 1.89
N GLU A 41 -7.06 0.75 0.95
CA GLU A 41 -7.48 -0.65 1.17
C GLU A 41 -6.28 -1.54 1.49
N LEU A 42 -5.16 -1.40 0.77
CA LEU A 42 -3.92 -2.10 1.08
C LEU A 42 -3.44 -1.77 2.50
N ASN A 43 -3.41 -0.48 2.84
CA ASN A 43 -2.95 -0.01 4.14
C ASN A 43 -3.84 -0.55 5.28
N SER A 44 -5.14 -0.64 5.04
CA SER A 44 -6.12 -1.23 5.97
C SER A 44 -5.86 -2.72 6.21
N TRP A 45 -5.59 -3.51 5.15
CA TRP A 45 -5.23 -4.92 5.29
C TRP A 45 -3.91 -5.13 6.03
N ILE A 46 -2.93 -4.23 5.85
CA ILE A 46 -1.70 -4.24 6.64
C ILE A 46 -2.02 -3.97 8.12
N GLY A 47 -2.93 -3.05 8.42
CA GLY A 47 -3.41 -2.81 9.78
C GLY A 47 -4.05 -4.05 10.42
N VAL A 48 -4.84 -4.81 9.66
CA VAL A 48 -5.38 -6.10 10.13
C VAL A 48 -4.25 -7.08 10.43
N ALA A 49 -3.26 -7.23 9.55
CA ALA A 49 -2.13 -8.12 9.81
C ALA A 49 -1.33 -7.69 11.06
N LEU A 50 -1.10 -6.40 11.26
CA LEU A 50 -0.43 -5.85 12.44
C LEU A 50 -1.17 -6.15 13.75
N ALA A 51 -2.50 -6.16 13.72
CA ALA A 51 -3.34 -6.48 14.89
C ALA A 51 -3.23 -7.97 15.32
N HIS A 52 -2.68 -8.84 14.47
CA HIS A 52 -2.48 -10.27 14.74
C HIS A 52 -1.06 -10.63 15.19
N ASP A 53 -0.29 -9.65 15.67
CA ASP A 53 1.08 -9.81 16.18
C ASP A 53 2.02 -10.59 15.23
N PRO A 54 2.50 -9.97 14.15
CA PRO A 54 3.37 -10.63 13.18
C PRO A 54 4.82 -10.81 13.65
N GLY A 55 5.12 -10.55 14.93
CA GLY A 55 6.48 -10.49 15.46
C GLY A 55 7.19 -9.18 15.09
N ALA A 56 8.24 -8.86 15.86
CA ALA A 56 8.90 -7.54 15.79
C ALA A 56 9.45 -7.21 14.39
N ALA A 57 10.16 -8.15 13.75
CA ALA A 57 10.79 -7.91 12.45
C ALA A 57 9.80 -7.55 11.35
N VAL A 58 8.65 -8.24 11.29
CA VAL A 58 7.60 -7.93 10.29
C VAL A 58 6.83 -6.68 10.70
N ARG A 59 6.51 -6.53 11.99
CA ARG A 59 5.79 -5.37 12.54
C ARG A 59 6.50 -4.06 12.23
N ASP A 60 7.81 -3.98 12.47
CA ASP A 60 8.58 -2.75 12.27
C ASP A 60 8.59 -2.32 10.80
N VAL A 61 8.72 -3.29 9.88
CA VAL A 61 8.66 -3.03 8.44
C VAL A 61 7.25 -2.60 8.03
N LEU A 62 6.21 -3.31 8.48
CA LEU A 62 4.84 -3.00 8.10
C LEU A 62 4.38 -1.64 8.64
N ASN A 63 4.81 -1.21 9.83
CA ASN A 63 4.55 0.13 10.34
C ASN A 63 5.14 1.22 9.42
N LEU A 64 6.40 1.05 8.98
CA LEU A 64 7.02 1.98 8.03
C LEU A 64 6.28 1.97 6.69
N VAL A 65 5.82 0.80 6.23
CA VAL A 65 5.00 0.69 5.02
C VAL A 65 3.69 1.44 5.16
N GLN A 66 3.02 1.38 6.32
CA GLN A 66 1.77 2.14 6.52
C GLN A 66 1.99 3.65 6.37
N HIS A 67 3.13 4.17 6.85
CA HIS A 67 3.53 5.56 6.65
C HIS A 67 3.82 5.87 5.17
N ASP A 68 4.61 5.04 4.50
CA ASP A 68 4.92 5.23 3.08
C ASP A 68 3.65 5.23 2.21
N LEU A 69 2.71 4.32 2.49
CA LEU A 69 1.43 4.22 1.77
C LEU A 69 0.52 5.41 2.07
N PHE A 70 0.48 5.88 3.33
CA PHE A 70 -0.28 7.07 3.70
C PHE A 70 0.26 8.32 2.98
N ASP A 71 1.57 8.53 3.01
CA ASP A 71 2.21 9.66 2.34
C ASP A 71 1.98 9.56 0.83
N PHE A 72 2.17 8.37 0.23
CA PHE A 72 1.90 8.15 -1.19
C PHE A 72 0.44 8.44 -1.57
N GLY A 73 -0.53 7.95 -0.79
CA GLY A 73 -1.95 8.26 -0.97
C GLY A 73 -2.23 9.76 -0.89
N GLY A 74 -1.55 10.46 0.02
CA GLY A 74 -1.58 11.92 0.11
C GLY A 74 -1.01 12.61 -1.13
N ALA A 75 0.13 12.17 -1.66
CA ALA A 75 0.70 12.70 -2.91
C ALA A 75 -0.23 12.51 -4.11
N LEU A 76 -0.99 11.42 -4.17
CA LEU A 76 -1.95 11.22 -5.26
C LEU A 76 -3.03 12.31 -5.28
N ALA A 77 -3.34 12.93 -4.13
CA ALA A 77 -4.25 14.06 -4.05
C ALA A 77 -3.63 15.39 -4.50
N PHE A 78 -2.30 15.48 -4.62
CA PHE A 78 -1.54 16.68 -4.98
C PHE A 78 -0.73 16.49 -6.27
N PRO A 79 -1.06 17.19 -7.37
CA PRO A 79 -0.27 17.10 -8.60
C PRO A 79 1.20 17.52 -8.37
N GLY A 80 2.15 16.66 -8.75
CA GLY A 80 3.58 17.01 -8.86
C GLY A 80 4.52 16.50 -7.77
N ALA A 81 4.05 15.76 -6.75
CA ALA A 81 4.91 15.27 -5.67
C ALA A 81 5.27 13.78 -5.83
N PRO A 82 6.52 13.41 -6.18
CA PRO A 82 7.00 12.04 -6.02
C PRO A 82 7.41 11.81 -4.56
N ILE A 83 6.78 10.85 -3.89
CA ILE A 83 7.07 10.49 -2.49
C ILE A 83 7.83 9.17 -2.38
N LEU A 84 7.54 8.20 -3.25
CA LEU A 84 8.21 6.91 -3.23
C LEU A 84 9.58 7.01 -3.93
N THR A 85 10.65 6.77 -3.17
CA THR A 85 12.04 6.91 -3.64
C THR A 85 12.72 5.55 -3.76
N SER A 86 13.90 5.52 -4.39
CA SER A 86 14.76 4.34 -4.42
C SER A 86 15.17 3.87 -3.02
N ALA A 87 15.24 4.78 -2.03
CA ALA A 87 15.54 4.44 -0.64
C ALA A 87 14.41 3.61 0.00
N HIS A 88 13.15 3.94 -0.28
CA HIS A 88 11.99 3.14 0.18
C HIS A 88 12.03 1.74 -0.40
N VAL A 89 12.35 1.62 -1.70
CA VAL A 89 12.50 0.33 -2.38
C VAL A 89 13.66 -0.48 -1.77
N ALA A 90 14.82 0.14 -1.57
CA ALA A 90 15.99 -0.52 -1.00
C ALA A 90 15.73 -1.03 0.43
N ARG A 91 14.97 -0.28 1.24
CA ARG A 91 14.55 -0.71 2.58
C ARG A 91 13.71 -2.00 2.53
N LEU A 92 12.75 -2.07 1.61
CA LEU A 92 11.94 -3.28 1.42
C LEU A 92 12.76 -4.47 0.91
N ASP A 93 13.67 -4.24 -0.05
CA ASP A 93 14.56 -5.29 -0.57
C ASP A 93 15.43 -5.87 0.55
N ALA A 94 16.03 -5.01 1.38
CA ALA A 94 16.85 -5.45 2.52
C ALA A 94 16.02 -6.22 3.57
N ALA A 95 14.83 -5.74 3.91
CA ALA A 95 13.94 -6.41 4.84
C ALA A 95 13.49 -7.79 4.33
N ALA A 96 13.13 -7.87 3.05
CA ALA A 96 12.75 -9.12 2.39
C ALA A 96 13.91 -10.13 2.39
N GLN A 97 15.13 -9.69 2.07
CA GLN A 97 16.32 -10.53 2.10
C GLN A 97 16.61 -11.06 3.52
N ALA A 98 16.57 -10.19 4.52
CA ALA A 98 16.81 -10.57 5.91
C ALA A 98 15.80 -11.61 6.40
N LEU A 99 14.51 -11.40 6.10
CA LEU A 99 13.45 -12.34 6.50
C LEU A 99 13.54 -13.67 5.75
N ASN A 100 13.87 -13.63 4.45
CA ASN A 100 13.96 -14.83 3.62
C ASN A 100 15.21 -15.69 3.91
N ALA A 101 16.27 -15.13 4.52
CA ALA A 101 17.52 -15.84 4.81
C ALA A 101 17.34 -17.03 5.76
N GLY A 102 16.35 -16.98 6.65
CA GLY A 102 16.02 -18.07 7.57
C GLY A 102 15.09 -19.14 6.99
N LEU A 103 14.56 -18.94 5.78
CA LEU A 103 13.52 -19.80 5.22
C LEU A 103 14.11 -20.89 4.31
N PRO A 104 13.56 -22.12 4.34
CA PRO A 104 13.95 -23.13 3.38
C PRO A 104 13.60 -22.68 1.94
N PRO A 105 14.35 -23.15 0.93
CA PRO A 105 14.02 -22.91 -0.46
C PRO A 105 12.59 -23.35 -0.79
N LEU A 106 11.86 -22.53 -1.54
CA LEU A 106 10.51 -22.84 -1.97
C LEU A 106 10.57 -23.86 -3.13
N LYS A 107 10.04 -25.07 -2.91
CA LYS A 107 10.01 -26.13 -3.93
C LYS A 107 8.71 -26.14 -4.76
N GLU A 108 7.61 -25.71 -4.17
CA GLU A 108 6.27 -25.73 -4.76
C GLU A 108 5.51 -24.44 -4.47
N PHE A 109 4.45 -24.16 -5.24
CA PHE A 109 3.57 -23.03 -4.96
C PHE A 109 2.81 -23.22 -3.65
N ILE A 110 2.59 -22.12 -2.93
CA ILE A 110 1.86 -22.12 -1.66
C ILE A 110 0.39 -21.79 -1.93
N LEU A 111 -0.50 -22.62 -1.41
CA LEU A 111 -1.92 -22.26 -1.27
C LEU A 111 -2.07 -21.23 -0.13
N PRO A 112 -2.66 -20.05 -0.38
CA PRO A 112 -2.83 -19.05 0.65
C PRO A 112 -3.70 -19.55 1.81
N GLY A 113 -3.13 -19.63 3.01
CA GLY A 113 -3.84 -20.15 4.18
C GLY A 113 -2.91 -20.44 5.36
N GLY A 114 -3.40 -21.22 6.32
CA GLY A 114 -2.70 -21.50 7.58
C GLY A 114 -3.28 -20.71 8.73
N ALA A 115 -2.44 -20.10 9.56
CA ALA A 115 -2.90 -19.24 10.64
C ALA A 115 -3.57 -17.96 10.09
N PRO A 116 -4.50 -17.32 10.84
CA PRO A 116 -5.21 -16.12 10.37
C PRO A 116 -4.28 -15.02 9.84
N LEU A 117 -3.18 -14.75 10.55
CA LEU A 117 -2.17 -13.78 10.13
C LEU A 117 -1.64 -14.05 8.70
N LEU A 118 -1.31 -15.31 8.39
CA LEU A 118 -0.76 -15.69 7.08
C LEU A 118 -1.78 -15.45 5.97
N GLY A 119 -3.05 -15.76 6.25
CA GLY A 119 -4.18 -15.43 5.39
C GLY A 119 -4.26 -13.93 5.12
N PHE A 120 -4.20 -13.09 6.14
CA PHE A 120 -4.25 -11.64 6.01
C PHE A 120 -3.06 -11.06 5.24
N LEU A 121 -1.84 -11.56 5.48
CA LEU A 121 -0.65 -11.15 4.71
C LEU A 121 -0.81 -11.52 3.22
N HIS A 122 -1.39 -12.68 2.91
CA HIS A 122 -1.69 -13.05 1.53
C HIS A 122 -2.79 -12.20 0.89
N VAL A 123 -3.81 -11.78 1.64
CA VAL A 123 -4.81 -10.81 1.15
C VAL A 123 -4.16 -9.46 0.89
N ALA A 124 -3.38 -8.92 1.84
CA ALA A 124 -2.63 -7.69 1.66
C ALA A 124 -1.73 -7.77 0.41
N ARG A 125 -1.06 -8.90 0.19
CA ARG A 125 -0.24 -9.13 -1.01
C ARG A 125 -1.05 -9.03 -2.31
N THR A 126 -2.26 -9.61 -2.38
CA THR A 126 -3.06 -9.55 -3.62
C THR A 126 -3.63 -8.15 -3.86
N VAL A 127 -4.03 -7.45 -2.79
CA VAL A 127 -4.46 -6.04 -2.85
C VAL A 127 -3.31 -5.14 -3.27
N CYS A 128 -2.09 -5.38 -2.78
CA CYS A 128 -0.88 -4.66 -3.18
C CYS A 128 -0.63 -4.77 -4.69
N ARG A 129 -0.78 -5.98 -5.24
CA ARG A 129 -0.65 -6.21 -6.69
C ARG A 129 -1.79 -5.58 -7.48
N ARG A 130 -2.97 -5.37 -6.89
CA ARG A 130 -4.06 -4.62 -7.51
C ARG A 130 -3.72 -3.13 -7.56
N ALA A 131 -3.27 -2.54 -6.46
CA ALA A 131 -2.76 -1.17 -6.42
C ALA A 131 -1.59 -0.94 -7.41
N GLU A 132 -0.70 -1.92 -7.57
CA GLU A 132 0.38 -1.88 -8.59
C GLU A 132 -0.19 -1.70 -10.01
N ARG A 133 -1.28 -2.41 -10.35
CA ARG A 133 -1.97 -2.24 -11.64
C ARG A 133 -2.71 -0.90 -11.72
N GLY A 134 -3.34 -0.45 -10.64
CA GLY A 134 -3.95 0.88 -10.55
C GLY A 134 -2.94 2.00 -10.81
N ALA A 135 -1.70 1.86 -10.32
CA ALA A 135 -0.61 2.79 -10.58
C ALA A 135 -0.25 2.89 -12.07
N VAL A 136 -0.33 1.77 -12.81
CA VAL A 136 -0.15 1.79 -14.27
C VAL A 136 -1.26 2.57 -14.97
N ALA A 137 -2.51 2.43 -14.51
CA ALA A 137 -3.65 3.12 -15.10
C ALA A 137 -3.68 4.62 -14.77
N ALA A 138 -3.29 5.02 -13.55
CA ALA A 138 -3.49 6.37 -13.05
C ALA A 138 -2.30 7.32 -13.23
N LEU A 139 -1.07 6.80 -13.32
CA LEU A 139 0.15 7.62 -13.19
C LEU A 139 0.89 7.79 -14.51
N GLY A 140 1.54 8.95 -14.67
CA GLY A 140 2.51 9.21 -15.74
C GLY A 140 3.80 8.39 -15.60
N PRO A 141 4.65 8.33 -16.65
CA PRO A 141 5.76 7.37 -16.74
C PRO A 141 6.73 7.37 -15.55
N ASP A 142 7.19 8.55 -15.10
CA ASP A 142 8.20 8.64 -14.04
C ASP A 142 7.65 8.27 -12.65
N THR A 143 6.48 8.78 -12.29
CA THR A 143 5.80 8.43 -11.03
C THR A 143 5.36 6.97 -11.03
N ARG A 144 4.93 6.44 -12.18
CA ARG A 144 4.61 5.02 -12.34
C ARG A 144 5.82 4.13 -12.09
N LYS A 145 7.00 4.50 -12.56
CA LYS A 145 8.23 3.73 -12.37
C LYS A 145 8.59 3.59 -10.88
N SER A 146 8.56 4.70 -10.14
CA SER A 146 8.87 4.70 -8.70
C SER A 146 7.80 3.97 -7.87
N ALA A 147 6.52 4.29 -8.07
CA ALA A 147 5.42 3.64 -7.37
C ALA A 147 5.33 2.14 -7.69
N GLY A 148 5.47 1.77 -8.97
CA GLY A 148 5.48 0.38 -9.42
C GLY A 148 6.61 -0.42 -8.80
N ALA A 149 7.84 0.14 -8.76
CA ALA A 149 8.96 -0.52 -8.09
C ALA A 149 8.66 -0.79 -6.61
N TYR A 150 8.17 0.21 -5.87
CA TYR A 150 7.85 0.06 -4.45
C TYR A 150 6.75 -0.99 -4.20
N LEU A 151 5.61 -0.90 -4.88
CA LEU A 151 4.49 -1.83 -4.72
C LEU A 151 4.86 -3.26 -5.12
N ASN A 152 5.71 -3.40 -6.14
CA ASN A 152 6.25 -4.69 -6.55
C ASN A 152 7.07 -5.34 -5.43
N ARG A 153 8.02 -4.60 -4.84
CA ARG A 153 8.84 -5.07 -3.71
C ARG A 153 8.00 -5.37 -2.48
N LEU A 154 7.03 -4.52 -2.17
CA LEU A 154 6.13 -4.74 -1.04
C LEU A 154 5.34 -6.04 -1.21
N SER A 155 4.90 -6.36 -2.43
CA SER A 155 4.22 -7.63 -2.69
C SER A 155 5.11 -8.85 -2.46
N TYR A 156 6.43 -8.74 -2.69
CA TYR A 156 7.40 -9.78 -2.38
C TYR A 156 7.62 -9.90 -0.88
N PHE A 157 7.81 -8.78 -0.18
CA PHE A 157 7.94 -8.76 1.27
C PHE A 157 6.73 -9.41 1.95
N LEU A 158 5.51 -9.05 1.55
CA LEU A 158 4.27 -9.64 2.11
C LEU A 158 4.17 -11.15 1.84
N PHE A 159 4.67 -11.63 0.71
CA PHE A 159 4.75 -13.07 0.44
C PHE A 159 5.76 -13.77 1.35
N ILE A 160 6.95 -13.19 1.52
CA ILE A 160 8.01 -13.74 2.37
C ILE A 160 7.57 -13.72 3.83
N ALA A 161 6.92 -12.64 4.28
CA ALA A 161 6.39 -12.52 5.64
C ALA A 161 5.31 -13.58 5.93
N ALA A 162 4.49 -13.95 4.94
CA ALA A 162 3.51 -15.04 5.09
C ALA A 162 4.15 -16.44 5.17
N ARG A 163 5.47 -16.56 4.92
CA ARG A 163 6.22 -17.82 5.03
C ARG A 163 7.08 -17.90 6.29
N ALA A 164 7.30 -16.77 6.97
CA ALA A 164 8.19 -16.65 8.11
C ALA A 164 7.51 -16.97 9.44
#